data_AF-A0A2N2J2M2-F1
#
_entry.id   AF-A0A2N2J2M2-F1
#
_cell.length_a   1.000
_cell.length_b   1.000
_cell.length_c   1.000
_cell.angle_alpha   90.00
_cell.angle_beta   90.00
_cell.angle_gamma   90.00
#
_symmetry.space_group_name_H-M   'P 1'
#
loop_
_entity.id
_entity.type
_entity.pdbx_description
1 polymer ?
#
loop_
_entity_poly.entity_id
_entity_poly.type
_entity_poly.pdbx_seq_one_letter_code
_entity_poly.pdbx_strand_id
1 'polypeptide(L)'
;MATLRKSLKTIEDYKSANPHYTELLDIMADILILREEYRNNMKDSIFHVDENLITQKMEGGLPLIDFMGKEYDLTRPKEYFNSLISIAEKRMPEAAQNIVDIIKSAQFDWEKIIRASFDRKIEESDAQGLAANHESEENIDLIDLFTEESLRPELESIAQKYGKIVEKSEWSEGYCPICGKEPKIGEIREEEDGKRYLFCHQCGFKWHFHRIKCPFCGNDEQHSLAYFEVEGEERYRVDVCNKCRRYIKTVELPKSSEEPNLDVEDIATLHLDMIAYDEGYN
;
A
#
# COMPACT_ATOMS: atom_id res chain seq x y z
N MET A 1 6.55 -18.71 -4.44
CA MET A 1 6.09 -19.93 -3.72
C MET A 1 6.47 -20.00 -2.23
N ALA A 2 7.75 -19.91 -1.82
CA ALA A 2 8.11 -19.99 -0.39
C ALA A 2 7.56 -18.81 0.44
N THR A 3 7.64 -17.60 -0.10
CA THR A 3 7.13 -16.36 0.53
C THR A 3 5.61 -16.37 0.70
N LEU A 4 4.86 -16.87 -0.30
CA LEU A 4 3.40 -17.00 -0.21
C LEU A 4 2.99 -17.96 0.90
N ARG A 5 3.60 -19.15 0.96
CA ARG A 5 3.29 -20.13 2.03
C ARG A 5 3.54 -19.56 3.42
N LYS A 6 4.63 -18.80 3.60
CA LYS A 6 4.91 -18.12 4.85
C LYS A 6 3.82 -17.10 5.19
N SER A 7 3.43 -16.26 4.21
CA SER A 7 2.40 -15.25 4.40
C SER A 7 1.04 -15.86 4.76
N LEU A 8 0.64 -16.94 4.09
CA LEU A 8 -0.60 -17.67 4.40
C LEU A 8 -0.56 -18.29 5.80
N LYS A 9 0.60 -18.80 6.23
CA LYS A 9 0.76 -19.29 7.61
C LYS A 9 0.60 -18.14 8.62
N THR A 10 1.25 -17.01 8.38
CA THR A 10 1.12 -15.81 9.23
C THR A 10 -0.34 -15.33 9.32
N ILE A 11 -1.08 -15.39 8.21
CA ILE A 11 -2.52 -15.11 8.20
C ILE A 11 -3.28 -16.06 9.14
N GLU A 12 -3.04 -17.37 9.07
CA GLU A 12 -3.71 -18.33 9.97
C GLU A 12 -3.35 -18.13 11.45
N ASP A 13 -2.10 -17.74 11.74
CA ASP A 13 -1.65 -17.39 13.08
C ASP A 13 -2.42 -16.15 13.59
N TYR A 14 -2.56 -15.10 12.77
CA TYR A 14 -3.35 -13.91 13.13
C TYR A 14 -4.84 -14.19 13.28
N LYS A 15 -5.43 -15.02 12.42
CA LYS A 15 -6.85 -15.44 12.54
C LYS A 15 -7.12 -16.13 13.88
N SER A 16 -6.17 -16.96 14.32
CA SER A 16 -6.28 -17.68 15.59
C SER A 16 -6.17 -16.74 16.79
N ALA A 17 -5.31 -15.73 16.71
CA ALA A 17 -5.11 -14.74 17.77
C ALA A 17 -6.22 -13.67 17.81
N ASN A 18 -6.72 -13.26 16.64
CA ASN A 18 -7.63 -12.14 16.46
C ASN A 18 -8.84 -12.52 15.59
N PRO A 19 -9.84 -13.23 16.15
CA PRO A 19 -10.98 -13.74 15.39
C PRO A 19 -11.77 -12.66 14.62
N HIS A 20 -11.76 -11.42 15.10
CA HIS A 20 -12.46 -10.29 14.49
C HIS A 20 -11.89 -9.89 13.12
N TYR A 21 -10.65 -10.25 12.78
CA TYR A 21 -10.04 -9.99 11.47
C TYR A 21 -10.19 -11.14 10.48
N THR A 22 -10.87 -12.23 10.85
CA THR A 22 -10.87 -13.46 10.05
C THR A 22 -11.31 -13.24 8.61
N GLU A 23 -12.37 -12.47 8.40
CA GLU A 23 -12.92 -12.23 7.06
C GLU A 23 -11.97 -11.39 6.18
N LEU A 24 -11.40 -10.30 6.74
CA LEU A 24 -10.43 -9.46 6.04
C LEU A 24 -9.15 -10.22 5.71
N LEU A 25 -8.66 -11.03 6.65
CA LEU A 25 -7.46 -11.85 6.45
C LEU A 25 -7.69 -12.98 5.43
N ASP A 26 -8.90 -13.51 5.35
CA ASP A 26 -9.31 -14.47 4.32
C ASP A 26 -9.36 -13.84 2.92
N ILE A 27 -9.84 -12.59 2.81
CA ILE A 27 -9.80 -11.82 1.56
C ILE A 27 -8.35 -11.54 1.17
N MET A 28 -7.52 -11.11 2.11
CA MET A 28 -6.08 -10.89 1.88
C MET A 28 -5.38 -12.18 1.42
N ALA A 29 -5.71 -13.34 1.99
CA ALA A 29 -5.18 -14.62 1.55
C ALA A 29 -5.56 -14.93 0.09
N ASP A 30 -6.82 -14.73 -0.28
CA ASP A 30 -7.30 -14.93 -1.65
C ASP A 30 -6.61 -13.96 -2.63
N ILE A 31 -6.41 -12.68 -2.25
CA ILE A 31 -5.66 -11.68 -3.04
C ILE A 31 -4.21 -12.12 -3.23
N LEU A 32 -3.51 -12.53 -2.17
CA LEU A 32 -2.11 -12.95 -2.27
C LEU A 32 -1.92 -14.19 -3.16
N ILE A 33 -2.88 -15.12 -3.16
CA ILE A 33 -2.90 -16.28 -4.04
C ILE A 33 -3.06 -15.82 -5.50
N LEU A 34 -4.08 -15.00 -5.77
CA LEU A 34 -4.36 -14.49 -7.12
C LEU A 34 -3.20 -13.64 -7.66
N ARG A 35 -2.54 -12.84 -6.80
CA ARG A 35 -1.34 -12.07 -7.13
C ARG A 35 -0.19 -12.97 -7.56
N GLU A 36 0.05 -14.08 -6.87
CA GLU A 36 1.08 -15.05 -7.24
C GLU A 36 0.73 -15.76 -8.57
N GLU A 37 -0.53 -16.10 -8.81
CA GLU A 37 -0.99 -16.67 -10.07
C GLU A 37 -0.76 -15.70 -11.24
N TYR A 38 -1.07 -14.42 -11.06
CA TYR A 38 -0.78 -13.37 -12.04
C TYR A 38 0.72 -13.33 -12.36
N ARG A 39 1.58 -13.25 -11.33
CA ARG A 39 3.05 -13.17 -11.51
C ARG A 39 3.60 -14.40 -12.23
N ASN A 40 3.09 -15.60 -11.95
CA ASN A 40 3.55 -16.83 -12.60
C ASN A 40 3.20 -16.88 -14.10
N ASN A 41 2.13 -16.21 -14.50
CA ASN A 41 1.69 -16.15 -15.91
C ASN A 41 2.24 -14.93 -16.67
N MET A 42 2.76 -13.94 -15.95
CA MET A 42 3.38 -12.75 -16.52
C MET A 42 4.78 -13.05 -17.06
N LYS A 43 5.07 -12.60 -18.29
CA LYS A 43 6.42 -12.67 -18.89
C LYS A 43 7.26 -11.46 -18.55
N ASP A 44 6.71 -10.28 -18.85
CA ASP A 44 7.33 -8.97 -18.64
C ASP A 44 6.27 -8.00 -18.15
N SER A 45 6.71 -6.96 -17.44
CA SER A 45 5.81 -5.91 -16.99
C SER A 45 5.34 -5.02 -18.15
N ILE A 46 4.13 -4.49 -18.05
CA ILE A 46 3.65 -3.40 -18.92
C ILE A 46 4.47 -2.11 -18.71
N PHE A 47 5.09 -1.96 -17.54
CA PHE A 47 5.89 -0.80 -17.19
C PHE A 47 7.30 -0.88 -17.74
N HIS A 48 7.78 0.26 -18.24
CA HIS A 48 9.12 0.38 -18.83
C HIS A 48 9.87 1.53 -18.15
N VAL A 49 11.04 1.22 -17.60
CA VAL A 49 11.98 2.19 -17.02
C VAL A 49 13.04 2.53 -18.05
N ASP A 50 13.27 3.82 -18.29
CA ASP A 50 14.43 4.28 -19.07
C ASP A 50 15.65 4.27 -18.16
N GLU A 51 16.52 3.28 -18.37
CA GLU A 51 17.68 3.04 -17.51
C GLU A 51 18.70 4.19 -17.54
N ASN A 52 18.73 4.98 -18.62
CA ASN A 52 19.63 6.14 -18.74
C ASN A 52 19.22 7.29 -17.83
N LEU A 53 17.95 7.33 -17.41
CA LEU A 53 17.40 8.40 -16.58
C LEU A 53 17.37 8.03 -15.09
N ILE A 54 17.72 6.80 -14.70
CA ILE A 54 17.61 6.35 -13.30
C ILE A 54 18.38 7.28 -12.37
N THR A 55 19.66 7.55 -12.63
CA THR A 55 20.48 8.40 -11.77
C THR A 55 19.89 9.81 -11.64
N GLN A 56 19.53 10.43 -12.77
CA GLN A 56 18.95 11.78 -12.78
C GLN A 56 17.62 11.84 -12.03
N LYS A 57 16.78 10.81 -12.18
CA LYS A 57 15.51 10.70 -11.46
C LYS A 57 15.72 10.57 -9.96
N MET A 58 16.64 9.71 -9.52
CA MET A 58 16.92 9.53 -8.09
C MET A 58 17.50 10.82 -7.46
N GLU A 59 18.43 11.49 -8.14
CA GLU A 59 18.98 12.78 -7.69
C GLU A 59 17.93 13.89 -7.67
N GLY A 60 16.98 13.86 -8.60
CA GLY A 60 15.90 14.84 -8.73
C GLY A 60 14.65 14.54 -7.91
N GLY A 61 14.62 13.47 -7.10
CA GLY A 61 13.44 13.09 -6.31
C GLY A 61 12.26 12.60 -7.17
N LEU A 62 12.50 12.05 -8.37
CA LEU A 62 11.45 11.59 -9.27
C LEU A 62 11.33 10.06 -9.26
N PRO A 63 10.10 9.50 -9.24
CA PRO A 63 9.93 8.05 -9.29
C PRO A 63 10.35 7.47 -10.64
N LEU A 64 10.75 6.19 -10.63
CA LEU A 64 11.15 5.48 -11.85
C LEU A 64 10.00 5.36 -12.85
N ILE A 65 8.81 5.01 -12.38
CA ILE A 65 7.60 4.93 -13.18
C ILE A 65 6.96 6.30 -13.33
N ASP A 66 6.68 6.66 -14.57
CA ASP A 66 5.91 7.85 -14.94
C ASP A 66 4.58 7.41 -15.51
N PHE A 67 3.63 7.10 -14.62
CA PHE A 67 2.33 6.57 -15.02
C PHE A 67 1.48 7.60 -15.79
N MET A 68 1.61 8.87 -15.40
CA MET A 68 0.81 9.96 -15.93
C MET A 68 1.34 10.48 -17.27
N GLY A 69 2.65 10.42 -17.49
CA GLY A 69 3.29 10.89 -18.72
C GLY A 69 3.31 9.88 -19.88
N LYS A 70 2.80 8.65 -19.68
CA LYS A 70 2.89 7.57 -20.67
C LYS A 70 1.58 6.78 -20.82
N GLU A 71 1.44 6.15 -21.98
CA GLU A 71 0.39 5.18 -22.27
C GLU A 71 0.88 3.76 -22.00
N TYR A 72 0.00 2.93 -21.43
CA TYR A 72 0.27 1.55 -21.06
C TYR A 72 -0.89 0.66 -21.53
N ASP A 73 -0.59 -0.58 -21.90
CA ASP A 73 -1.65 -1.57 -22.14
C ASP A 73 -2.21 -2.05 -20.80
N LEU A 74 -3.39 -1.52 -20.45
CA LEU A 74 -4.07 -1.82 -19.19
C LEU A 74 -5.03 -3.02 -19.29
N THR A 75 -4.99 -3.78 -20.38
CA THR A 75 -5.87 -4.95 -20.59
C THR A 75 -5.65 -6.00 -19.50
N ARG A 76 -4.38 -6.38 -19.25
CA ARG A 76 -4.05 -7.41 -18.26
C ARG A 76 -4.36 -6.95 -16.81
N PRO A 77 -4.01 -5.72 -16.37
CA PRO A 77 -4.52 -5.18 -15.12
C PRO A 77 -6.05 -5.20 -14.98
N LYS A 78 -6.79 -4.87 -16.05
CA LYS A 78 -8.26 -4.89 -16.04
C LYS A 78 -8.84 -6.29 -15.83
N GLU A 79 -8.27 -7.30 -16.47
CA GLU A 79 -8.66 -8.70 -16.27
C GLU A 79 -8.42 -9.15 -14.83
N TYR A 80 -7.29 -8.73 -14.24
CA TYR A 80 -6.97 -9.01 -12.85
C TYR A 80 -7.89 -8.26 -11.89
N PHE A 81 -8.21 -6.99 -12.15
CA PHE A 81 -9.22 -6.24 -11.41
C PHE A 81 -10.56 -6.98 -11.35
N ASN A 82 -11.07 -7.47 -12.48
CA ASN A 82 -12.32 -8.26 -12.49
C ASN A 82 -12.21 -9.55 -11.66
N SER A 83 -11.03 -10.15 -11.61
CA SER A 83 -10.77 -11.34 -10.78
C SER A 83 -10.74 -11.00 -9.28
N LEU A 84 -10.24 -9.81 -8.90
CA LEU A 84 -10.32 -9.30 -7.52
C LEU A 84 -11.77 -9.05 -7.11
N ILE A 85 -12.59 -8.50 -8.01
CA ILE A 85 -14.03 -8.33 -7.77
C ILE A 85 -14.72 -9.66 -7.51
N SER A 86 -14.30 -10.74 -8.19
CA SER A 86 -14.84 -12.08 -7.93
C SER A 86 -14.52 -12.60 -6.51
N ILE A 87 -13.42 -12.14 -5.89
CA ILE A 87 -13.11 -12.41 -4.48
C ILE A 87 -14.13 -11.71 -3.58
N ALA A 88 -14.41 -10.42 -3.85
CA ALA A 88 -15.42 -9.68 -3.11
C ALA A 88 -16.83 -10.29 -3.28
N GLU A 89 -17.23 -10.70 -4.49
CA GLU A 89 -18.52 -11.38 -4.72
C GLU A 89 -18.66 -12.66 -3.88
N LYS A 90 -17.56 -13.39 -3.69
CA LYS A 90 -17.54 -14.63 -2.90
C LYS A 90 -17.55 -14.38 -1.39
N ARG A 91 -16.81 -13.36 -0.92
CA ARG A 91 -16.56 -13.13 0.50
C ARG A 91 -17.53 -12.11 1.11
N MET A 92 -17.89 -11.07 0.36
CA MET A 92 -18.71 -9.93 0.77
C MET A 92 -19.82 -9.66 -0.26
N PRO A 93 -20.80 -10.57 -0.44
CA PRO A 93 -21.76 -10.51 -1.55
C PRO A 93 -22.64 -9.24 -1.54
N GLU A 94 -22.98 -8.70 -0.37
CA GLU A 94 -23.80 -7.48 -0.24
C GLU A 94 -23.05 -6.24 -0.74
N ALA A 95 -21.79 -6.06 -0.33
CA ALA A 95 -20.94 -4.96 -0.80
C ALA A 95 -20.59 -5.12 -2.30
N ALA A 96 -20.30 -6.35 -2.72
CA ALA A 96 -19.91 -6.64 -4.10
C ALA A 96 -20.99 -6.31 -5.12
N GLN A 97 -22.27 -6.47 -4.79
CA GLN A 97 -23.37 -6.17 -5.72
C GLN A 97 -23.36 -4.69 -6.14
N ASN A 98 -23.17 -3.78 -5.17
CA ASN A 98 -23.09 -2.34 -5.43
C ASN A 98 -21.87 -2.00 -6.32
N ILE A 99 -20.71 -2.61 -6.01
CA ILE A 99 -19.48 -2.42 -6.78
C ILE A 99 -19.64 -2.90 -8.22
N VAL A 100 -20.24 -4.07 -8.41
CA VAL A 100 -20.51 -4.65 -9.74
C VAL A 100 -21.44 -3.75 -10.55
N ASP A 101 -22.46 -3.17 -9.92
CA ASP A 101 -23.37 -2.24 -10.57
C ASP A 101 -22.66 -0.94 -10.99
N ILE A 102 -21.75 -0.43 -10.16
CA ILE A 102 -20.88 0.71 -10.49
C ILE A 102 -20.00 0.37 -11.71
N ILE A 103 -19.28 -0.76 -11.68
CA ILE A 103 -18.35 -1.17 -12.74
C ILE A 103 -19.07 -1.42 -14.08
N LYS A 104 -20.29 -1.94 -14.04
CA LYS A 104 -21.12 -2.16 -15.25
C LYS A 104 -21.81 -0.89 -15.75
N SER A 105 -21.81 0.18 -14.97
CA SER A 105 -22.44 1.43 -15.37
C SER A 105 -21.72 2.05 -16.57
N ALA A 106 -22.47 2.78 -17.41
CA ALA A 106 -21.87 3.52 -18.53
C ALA A 106 -20.93 4.66 -18.09
N GLN A 107 -20.89 4.97 -16.79
CA GLN A 107 -20.05 6.02 -16.21
C GLN A 107 -18.69 5.49 -15.76
N PHE A 108 -18.53 4.17 -15.63
CA PHE A 108 -17.27 3.56 -15.22
C PHE A 108 -16.28 3.55 -16.38
N ASP A 109 -15.28 4.40 -16.27
CA ASP A 109 -14.16 4.47 -17.19
C ASP A 109 -12.91 3.93 -16.49
N TRP A 110 -12.57 2.69 -16.82
CA TRP A 110 -11.41 1.99 -16.26
C TRP A 110 -10.12 2.79 -16.39
N GLU A 111 -9.84 3.33 -17.58
CA GLU A 111 -8.58 4.04 -17.83
C GLU A 111 -8.52 5.36 -17.06
N LYS A 112 -9.66 6.04 -16.95
CA LYS A 112 -9.75 7.25 -16.15
C LYS A 112 -9.54 6.95 -14.65
N ILE A 113 -10.19 5.91 -14.12
CA ILE A 113 -10.14 5.57 -12.69
C ILE A 113 -8.74 5.10 -12.29
N ILE A 114 -8.13 4.19 -13.04
CA ILE A 114 -6.79 3.70 -12.72
C ILE A 114 -5.73 4.81 -12.83
N ARG A 115 -5.87 5.76 -13.76
CA ARG A 115 -5.01 6.94 -13.83
C ARG A 115 -5.23 7.91 -12.67
N ALA A 116 -6.49 8.14 -12.29
CA ALA A 116 -6.80 8.95 -11.12
C ALA A 116 -6.21 8.35 -9.84
N SER A 117 -6.24 7.02 -9.70
CA SER A 117 -5.63 6.32 -8.56
C SER A 117 -4.12 6.57 -8.46
N PHE A 118 -3.43 6.95 -9.53
CA PHE A 118 -1.98 7.26 -9.51
C PHE A 118 -1.65 8.74 -9.33
N ASP A 119 -2.65 9.63 -9.40
CA ASP A 119 -2.43 11.06 -9.28
C ASP A 119 -2.44 11.50 -7.82
N ARG A 120 -1.24 11.72 -7.28
CA ARG A 120 -1.02 12.26 -5.93
C ARG A 120 -1.75 13.57 -5.63
N LYS A 121 -2.10 14.37 -6.64
CA LYS A 121 -2.76 15.66 -6.42
C LYS A 121 -4.21 15.51 -5.97
N ILE A 122 -4.83 14.36 -6.25
CA ILE A 122 -6.22 14.09 -5.92
C ILE A 122 -6.37 13.69 -4.44
N GLU A 123 -5.34 13.03 -3.86
CA GLU A 123 -5.30 12.64 -2.44
C GLU A 123 -5.41 13.84 -1.48
N GLU A 124 -4.96 15.04 -1.87
CA GLU A 124 -5.07 16.26 -1.05
C GLU A 124 -6.43 16.99 -1.19
N SER A 125 -7.23 16.73 -2.23
CA SER A 125 -8.43 17.51 -2.54
C SER A 125 -9.76 16.83 -2.22
N ASP A 126 -9.82 15.50 -2.18
CA ASP A 126 -11.10 14.76 -2.13
C ASP A 126 -11.48 14.18 -0.76
N ALA A 127 -10.62 14.32 0.27
CA ALA A 127 -10.96 13.92 1.65
C ALA A 127 -12.16 14.68 2.28
N GLN A 128 -12.75 15.65 1.57
CA GLN A 128 -13.90 16.45 2.05
C GLN A 128 -15.07 16.51 1.05
N GLY A 129 -15.05 15.75 -0.06
CA GLY A 129 -15.91 16.04 -1.21
C GLY A 129 -17.07 15.08 -1.51
N LEU A 130 -16.91 13.78 -1.36
CA LEU A 130 -17.75 12.82 -2.08
C LEU A 130 -18.09 11.53 -1.31
N ALA A 131 -18.85 11.66 -0.23
CA ALA A 131 -19.79 10.61 0.16
C ALA A 131 -20.90 11.18 1.03
N ALA A 132 -22.12 11.07 0.54
CA ALA A 132 -23.31 11.51 1.26
C ALA A 132 -23.85 10.41 2.19
N ASN A 133 -23.23 9.21 2.23
CA ASN A 133 -23.57 8.06 3.09
C ASN A 133 -22.35 7.12 3.27
N HIS A 134 -22.21 6.49 4.45
CA HIS A 134 -21.11 5.56 4.77
C HIS A 134 -20.98 4.36 3.80
N GLU A 135 -22.10 3.78 3.35
CA GLU A 135 -22.05 2.68 2.36
C GLU A 135 -21.45 3.12 1.01
N SER A 136 -21.64 4.38 0.60
CA SER A 136 -21.02 4.88 -0.64
C SER A 136 -19.52 5.11 -0.49
N GLU A 137 -19.08 5.48 0.71
CA GLU A 137 -17.67 5.64 1.10
C GLU A 137 -16.95 4.28 1.05
N GLU A 138 -17.49 3.26 1.73
CA GLU A 138 -16.89 1.91 1.78
C GLU A 138 -16.79 1.23 0.40
N ASN A 139 -17.78 1.44 -0.46
CA ASN A 139 -17.75 0.90 -1.83
C ASN A 139 -16.68 1.58 -2.70
N ILE A 140 -16.43 2.89 -2.50
CA ILE A 140 -15.38 3.62 -3.20
C ILE A 140 -14.01 3.14 -2.73
N ASP A 141 -13.83 2.97 -1.42
CA ASP A 141 -12.57 2.48 -0.83
C ASP A 141 -12.17 1.09 -1.36
N LEU A 142 -13.14 0.18 -1.52
CA LEU A 142 -12.85 -1.16 -2.05
C LEU A 142 -12.52 -1.14 -3.55
N ILE A 143 -13.16 -0.25 -4.33
CA ILE A 143 -12.82 -0.04 -5.74
C ILE A 143 -11.40 0.52 -5.86
N ASP A 144 -11.04 1.49 -5.04
CA ASP A 144 -9.70 2.08 -5.04
C ASP A 144 -8.65 1.05 -4.65
N LEU A 145 -8.90 0.27 -3.58
CA LEU A 145 -8.03 -0.84 -3.17
C LEU A 145 -7.78 -1.83 -4.31
N PHE A 146 -8.84 -2.28 -4.98
CA PHE A 146 -8.70 -3.24 -6.08
C PHE A 146 -8.11 -2.61 -7.35
N THR A 147 -8.36 -1.33 -7.58
CA THR A 147 -7.72 -0.58 -8.67
C THR A 147 -6.22 -0.51 -8.44
N GLU A 148 -5.79 -0.22 -7.22
CA GLU A 148 -4.37 -0.15 -6.87
C GLU A 148 -3.71 -1.53 -6.90
N GLU A 149 -4.36 -2.54 -6.32
CA GLU A 149 -3.94 -3.93 -6.36
C GLU A 149 -3.84 -4.44 -7.81
N SER A 150 -4.69 -3.96 -8.73
CA SER A 150 -4.65 -4.40 -10.14
C SER A 150 -3.32 -4.13 -10.85
N LEU A 151 -2.56 -3.14 -10.36
CA LEU A 151 -1.23 -2.77 -10.87
C LEU A 151 -0.09 -3.34 -10.03
N ARG A 152 -0.40 -3.96 -8.88
CA ARG A 152 0.60 -4.43 -7.93
C ARG A 152 1.57 -5.46 -8.51
N PRO A 153 1.14 -6.52 -9.22
CA PRO A 153 2.09 -7.50 -9.79
C PRO A 153 3.05 -6.89 -10.81
N GLU A 154 2.55 -5.94 -11.61
CA GLU A 154 3.32 -5.22 -12.63
C GLU A 154 4.43 -4.40 -12.00
N LEU A 155 4.07 -3.59 -11.01
CA LEU A 155 5.00 -2.72 -10.31
C LEU A 155 5.97 -3.48 -9.41
N GLU A 156 5.55 -4.59 -8.81
CA GLU A 156 6.44 -5.49 -8.06
C GLU A 156 7.57 -6.01 -8.95
N SER A 157 7.29 -6.32 -10.22
CA SER A 157 8.34 -6.73 -11.18
C SER A 157 9.38 -5.63 -11.38
N ILE A 158 8.94 -4.37 -11.47
CA ILE A 158 9.84 -3.21 -11.57
C ILE A 158 10.63 -3.02 -10.28
N ALA A 159 9.98 -3.11 -9.12
CA ALA A 159 10.63 -3.00 -7.82
C ALA A 159 11.70 -4.11 -7.63
N GLN A 160 11.40 -5.35 -8.03
CA GLN A 160 12.37 -6.45 -7.98
C GLN A 160 13.56 -6.23 -8.92
N LYS A 161 13.31 -5.71 -10.14
CA LYS A 161 14.35 -5.48 -11.14
C LYS A 161 15.29 -4.33 -10.76
N TYR A 162 14.74 -3.22 -10.26
CA TYR A 162 15.49 -1.98 -10.02
C TYR A 162 15.76 -1.67 -8.55
N GLY A 163 15.20 -2.44 -7.61
CA GLY A 163 15.28 -2.17 -6.18
C GLY A 163 16.71 -1.99 -5.65
N LYS A 164 17.63 -2.88 -6.03
CA LYS A 164 19.06 -2.78 -5.64
C LYS A 164 19.77 -1.54 -6.18
N ILE A 165 19.29 -0.98 -7.29
CA ILE A 165 19.85 0.26 -7.86
C ILE A 165 19.31 1.44 -7.05
N VAL A 166 18.02 1.43 -6.74
CA VAL A 166 17.35 2.44 -5.91
C VAL A 166 17.87 2.46 -4.48
N GLU A 167 18.11 1.30 -3.85
CA GLU A 167 18.68 1.19 -2.50
C GLU A 167 20.07 1.85 -2.37
N LYS A 168 20.81 1.96 -3.47
CA LYS A 168 22.13 2.62 -3.50
C LYS A 168 22.04 4.13 -3.72
N SER A 169 20.85 4.66 -3.93
CA SER A 169 20.63 6.10 -4.06
C SER A 169 20.43 6.75 -2.70
N GLU A 170 20.65 8.06 -2.62
CA GLU A 170 20.38 8.88 -1.43
C GLU A 170 18.92 9.37 -1.41
N TRP A 171 17.98 8.47 -1.72
CA TRP A 171 16.56 8.83 -1.77
C TRP A 171 16.08 9.31 -0.40
N SER A 172 15.55 10.52 -0.34
CA SER A 172 15.14 11.20 0.90
C SER A 172 13.70 11.71 0.88
N GLU A 173 12.96 11.35 -0.17
CA GLU A 173 11.55 11.68 -0.33
C GLU A 173 10.67 10.70 0.46
N GLY A 174 9.56 11.21 0.98
CA GLY A 174 8.64 10.44 1.81
C GLY A 174 7.75 9.46 1.03
N TYR A 175 7.89 9.41 -0.29
CA TYR A 175 7.12 8.56 -1.19
C TYR A 175 7.99 7.55 -1.92
N CYS A 176 7.34 6.56 -2.53
CA CYS A 176 8.00 5.45 -3.16
C CYS A 176 8.88 5.90 -4.34
N PRO A 177 10.18 5.56 -4.37
CA PRO A 177 11.07 5.86 -5.50
C PRO A 177 10.74 5.07 -6.78
N ILE A 178 9.96 3.99 -6.67
CA ILE A 178 9.58 3.18 -7.83
C ILE A 178 8.37 3.78 -8.53
N CYS A 179 7.26 3.97 -7.81
CA CYS A 179 5.96 4.32 -8.39
C CYS A 179 5.41 5.67 -7.94
N GLY A 180 6.04 6.35 -6.98
CA GLY A 180 5.61 7.68 -6.52
C GLY A 180 4.51 7.69 -5.45
N LYS A 181 3.91 6.52 -5.14
CA LYS A 181 2.86 6.38 -4.13
C LYS A 181 3.34 6.62 -2.71
N GLU A 182 2.42 7.06 -1.87
CA GLU A 182 2.64 7.22 -0.44
C GLU A 182 2.89 5.88 0.27
N PRO A 183 3.56 5.90 1.43
CA PRO A 183 3.74 4.69 2.23
C PRO A 183 2.45 4.30 2.95
N LYS A 184 2.17 2.99 3.00
CA LYS A 184 1.01 2.45 3.72
C LYS A 184 1.34 2.14 5.18
N ILE A 185 2.50 1.53 5.41
CA ILE A 185 2.99 1.13 6.73
C ILE A 185 4.52 1.26 6.76
N GLY A 186 5.09 1.43 7.94
CA GLY A 186 6.53 1.45 8.17
C GLY A 186 7.04 0.24 8.95
N GLU A 187 8.35 0.08 8.97
CA GLU A 187 9.02 -0.81 9.92
C GLU A 187 10.28 -0.15 10.49
N ILE A 188 10.65 -0.52 11.70
CA ILE A 188 11.89 -0.11 12.36
C ILE A 188 12.69 -1.36 12.68
N ARG A 189 13.95 -1.40 12.22
CA ARG A 189 14.81 -2.57 12.36
C ARG A 189 15.85 -2.34 13.46
N GLU A 190 15.73 -3.05 14.56
CA GLU A 190 16.74 -2.99 15.64
C GLU A 190 18.11 -3.49 15.22
N GLU A 191 18.17 -4.44 14.28
CA GLU A 191 19.43 -4.97 13.73
C GLU A 191 20.21 -3.94 12.91
N GLU A 192 19.52 -2.89 12.44
CA GLU A 192 20.11 -1.79 11.66
C GLU A 192 20.11 -0.48 12.44
N ASP A 193 20.43 -0.53 13.74
CA ASP A 193 20.49 0.63 14.64
C ASP A 193 19.18 1.44 14.68
N GLY A 194 18.04 0.77 14.54
CA GLY A 194 16.72 1.41 14.56
C GLY A 194 16.42 2.23 13.31
N LYS A 195 17.02 1.89 12.16
CA LYS A 195 16.65 2.47 10.86
C LYS A 195 15.18 2.23 10.57
N ARG A 196 14.54 3.26 10.02
CA ARG A 196 13.16 3.23 9.57
C ARG A 196 13.10 2.94 8.08
N TYR A 197 12.21 2.04 7.71
CA TYR A 197 11.84 1.75 6.34
C TYR A 197 10.35 2.01 6.15
N LEU A 198 10.00 2.57 5.00
CA LEU A 198 8.62 2.76 4.55
C LEU A 198 8.27 1.69 3.54
N PHE A 199 7.00 1.29 3.47
CA PHE A 199 6.52 0.28 2.54
C PHE A 199 5.39 0.80 1.66
N CYS A 200 5.50 0.54 0.36
CA CYS A 200 4.50 0.92 -0.62
C CYS A 200 3.56 -0.26 -0.90
N HIS A 201 2.26 -0.11 -0.66
CA HIS A 201 1.25 -1.11 -0.98
C HIS A 201 0.97 -1.22 -2.50
N GLN A 202 1.44 -0.27 -3.31
CA GLN A 202 1.29 -0.33 -4.76
C GLN A 202 2.35 -1.18 -5.47
N CYS A 203 3.61 -1.16 -5.02
CA CYS A 203 4.71 -1.88 -5.72
C CYS A 203 5.52 -2.82 -4.83
N GLY A 204 5.26 -2.81 -3.52
CA GLY A 204 5.92 -3.68 -2.54
C GLY A 204 7.34 -3.28 -2.19
N PHE A 205 7.81 -2.15 -2.72
CA PHE A 205 9.15 -1.67 -2.43
C PHE A 205 9.22 -1.10 -1.02
N LYS A 206 10.28 -1.50 -0.29
CA LYS A 206 10.67 -0.90 0.98
C LYS A 206 11.82 0.06 0.73
N TRP A 207 11.78 1.26 1.31
CA TRP A 207 12.87 2.22 1.20
C TRP A 207 13.19 2.84 2.55
N HIS A 208 14.47 3.12 2.78
CA HIS A 208 14.93 3.81 3.98
C HIS A 208 14.36 5.23 4.01
N PHE A 209 13.95 5.68 5.18
CA PHE A 209 13.50 7.05 5.39
C PHE A 209 13.92 7.56 6.76
N HIS A 210 14.09 8.88 6.89
CA HIS A 210 14.53 9.48 8.15
C HIS A 210 13.54 9.18 9.29
N ARG A 211 14.08 8.70 10.42
CA ARG A 211 13.27 8.32 11.59
C ARG A 211 12.49 9.51 12.17
N ILE A 212 13.10 10.70 12.17
CA ILE A 212 12.51 11.95 12.67
C ILE A 212 12.12 12.84 11.49
N LYS A 213 11.17 12.37 10.68
CA LYS A 213 10.58 13.13 9.58
C LYS A 213 9.20 12.57 9.25
N CYS A 214 8.23 13.44 9.00
CA CYS A 214 6.93 13.05 8.49
C CYS A 214 7.06 12.69 7.00
N PRO A 215 6.66 11.47 6.57
CA PRO A 215 6.74 11.08 5.16
C PRO A 215 5.75 11.85 4.27
N PHE A 216 4.69 12.41 4.86
CA PHE A 216 3.63 13.07 4.11
C PHE A 216 3.93 14.54 3.82
N CYS A 217 4.26 15.33 4.85
CA CYS A 217 4.48 16.77 4.71
C CYS A 217 5.96 17.20 4.86
N GLY A 218 6.87 16.24 5.05
CA GLY A 218 8.31 16.50 5.17
C GLY A 218 8.75 17.16 6.49
N ASN A 219 7.85 17.38 7.45
CA ASN A 219 8.14 18.00 8.74
C ASN A 219 9.13 17.17 9.59
N ASP A 220 10.19 17.79 10.08
CA ASP A 220 11.25 17.18 10.90
C ASP A 220 11.36 17.82 12.31
N GLU A 221 10.42 18.69 12.68
CA GLU A 221 10.36 19.32 14.00
C GLU A 221 9.91 18.34 15.09
N GLN A 222 10.86 17.84 15.89
CA GLN A 222 10.64 16.83 16.94
C GLN A 222 9.43 17.09 17.85
N HIS A 223 9.21 18.33 18.28
CA HIS A 223 8.11 18.67 19.20
C HIS A 223 6.70 18.55 18.57
N SER A 224 6.63 18.42 17.25
CA SER A 224 5.39 18.26 16.49
C SER A 224 5.23 16.85 15.90
N LEU A 225 6.18 15.95 16.17
CA LEU A 225 6.11 14.53 15.86
C LEU A 225 5.94 13.76 17.18
N ALA A 226 5.01 12.83 17.21
CA ALA A 226 4.81 11.96 18.36
C ALA A 226 4.53 10.54 17.88
N TYR A 227 4.48 9.59 18.81
CA TYR A 227 3.94 8.28 18.55
C TYR A 227 3.16 7.78 19.77
N PHE A 228 2.29 6.82 19.55
CA PHE A 228 1.64 6.07 20.63
C PHE A 228 1.67 4.57 20.34
N GLU A 229 1.48 3.79 21.38
CA GLU A 229 1.44 2.32 21.38
C GLU A 229 0.21 1.89 22.18
N VAL A 230 -0.31 0.70 21.88
CA VAL A 230 -1.39 0.08 22.65
C VAL A 230 -0.76 -0.91 23.64
N GLU A 231 -1.21 -0.85 24.91
CA GLU A 231 -0.72 -1.75 25.96
C GLU A 231 -0.96 -3.21 25.58
N GLY A 232 0.09 -4.04 25.61
CA GLY A 232 0.07 -5.44 25.18
C GLY A 232 0.34 -5.66 23.69
N GLU A 233 0.50 -4.60 22.90
CA GLU A 233 0.79 -4.63 21.46
C GLU A 233 2.02 -3.78 21.10
N GLU A 234 3.04 -3.72 21.98
CA GLU A 234 4.21 -2.83 21.86
C GLU A 234 5.10 -3.11 20.63
N ARG A 235 4.82 -4.20 19.90
CA ARG A 235 5.42 -4.45 18.58
C ARG A 235 4.96 -3.42 17.54
N TYR A 236 3.81 -2.79 17.75
CA TYR A 236 3.22 -1.83 16.84
C TYR A 236 3.17 -0.46 17.49
N ARG A 237 3.50 0.55 16.70
CA ARG A 237 3.33 1.94 17.09
C ARG A 237 2.66 2.73 15.97
N VAL A 238 2.05 3.84 16.34
CA VAL A 238 1.46 4.78 15.38
C VAL A 238 2.25 6.07 15.45
N ASP A 239 3.01 6.37 14.41
CA ASP A 239 3.75 7.64 14.28
C ASP A 239 2.80 8.73 13.76
N VAL A 240 2.67 9.83 14.49
CA VAL A 240 1.74 10.93 14.18
C VAL A 240 2.47 12.26 13.96
N CYS A 241 1.94 13.08 13.04
CA CYS A 241 2.42 14.43 12.77
C CYS A 241 1.36 15.47 13.15
N ASN A 242 1.65 16.30 14.14
CA ASN A 242 0.73 17.35 14.59
C ASN A 242 0.61 18.53 13.63
N LYS A 243 1.49 18.64 12.62
CA LYS A 243 1.40 19.69 11.59
C LYS A 243 0.39 19.37 10.49
N CYS A 244 0.49 18.18 9.90
CA CYS A 244 -0.41 17.76 8.83
C CYS A 244 -1.57 16.89 9.33
N ARG A 245 -1.59 16.55 10.62
CA ARG A 245 -2.59 15.65 11.24
C ARG A 245 -2.67 14.30 10.56
N ARG A 246 -1.54 13.80 10.02
CA ARG A 246 -1.46 12.47 9.43
C ARG A 246 -0.72 11.48 10.31
N TYR A 247 -1.01 10.20 10.14
CA TYR A 247 -0.37 9.12 10.86
C TYR A 247 0.16 8.01 9.95
N ILE A 248 1.00 7.15 10.50
CA ILE A 248 1.44 5.92 9.85
C ILE A 248 1.74 4.86 10.91
N LYS A 249 1.15 3.68 10.74
CA LYS A 249 1.48 2.50 11.55
C LYS A 249 2.91 2.05 11.24
N THR A 250 3.63 1.62 12.26
CA THR A 250 5.00 1.14 12.14
C THR A 250 5.18 -0.13 12.96
N VAL A 251 5.73 -1.17 12.33
CA VAL A 251 6.10 -2.42 13.00
C VAL A 251 7.54 -2.31 13.53
N GLU A 252 7.74 -2.49 14.82
CA GLU A 252 9.09 -2.59 15.39
C GLU A 252 9.58 -4.05 15.30
N LEU A 253 10.74 -4.23 14.66
CA LEU A 253 11.35 -5.53 14.39
C LEU A 253 12.54 -5.75 15.33
N PRO A 254 12.42 -6.67 16.31
CA PRO A 254 13.52 -7.03 17.18
C PRO A 254 14.71 -7.62 16.41
N LYS A 255 15.88 -7.65 17.06
CA LYS A 255 17.06 -8.34 16.50
C LYS A 255 16.74 -9.79 16.16
N SER A 256 17.20 -10.24 14.99
CA SER A 256 16.97 -11.60 14.48
C SER A 256 15.49 -11.96 14.28
N SER A 257 14.60 -10.97 14.19
CA SER A 257 13.22 -11.18 13.77
C SER A 257 13.19 -11.63 12.31
N GLU A 258 12.27 -12.53 11.99
CA GLU A 258 11.98 -12.81 10.60
C GLU A 258 11.28 -11.61 9.96
N GLU A 259 11.59 -11.33 8.69
CA GLU A 259 10.91 -10.26 7.96
C GLU A 259 9.40 -10.59 7.82
N PRO A 260 8.50 -9.68 8.26
CA PRO A 260 7.07 -9.88 8.15
C PRO A 260 6.56 -9.50 6.75
N ASN A 261 5.37 -10.00 6.42
CA ASN A 261 4.64 -9.50 5.26
C ASN A 261 3.84 -8.25 5.68
N LEU A 262 4.29 -7.08 5.24
CA LEU A 262 3.68 -5.81 5.62
C LEU A 262 2.27 -5.58 5.04
N ASP A 263 1.90 -6.26 3.94
CA ASP A 263 0.50 -6.26 3.46
C ASP A 263 -0.42 -6.93 4.50
N VAL A 264 0.08 -7.97 5.19
CA VAL A 264 -0.67 -8.69 6.24
C VAL A 264 -0.65 -7.91 7.56
N GLU A 265 0.50 -7.35 7.94
CA GLU A 265 0.61 -6.55 9.17
C GLU A 265 -0.32 -5.32 9.13
N ASP A 266 -0.47 -4.69 7.97
CA ASP A 266 -1.40 -3.56 7.79
C ASP A 266 -2.85 -3.95 8.14
N ILE A 267 -3.35 -5.06 7.59
CA ILE A 267 -4.72 -5.56 7.89
C ILE A 267 -4.85 -6.02 9.35
N ALA A 268 -3.83 -6.70 9.88
CA ALA A 268 -3.84 -7.20 11.26
C ALA A 268 -3.84 -6.08 12.32
N THR A 269 -3.58 -4.84 11.90
CA THR A 269 -3.49 -3.66 12.78
C THR A 269 -4.54 -2.59 12.46
N LEU A 270 -5.64 -2.96 11.79
CA LEU A 270 -6.69 -2.00 11.39
C LEU A 270 -7.31 -1.23 12.57
N HIS A 271 -7.38 -1.83 13.76
CA HIS A 271 -7.85 -1.15 14.97
C HIS A 271 -6.97 0.07 15.34
N LEU A 272 -5.68 0.07 14.98
CA LEU A 272 -4.80 1.23 15.23
C LEU A 272 -5.16 2.42 14.34
N ASP A 273 -5.65 2.16 13.12
CA ASP A 273 -6.17 3.20 12.23
C ASP A 273 -7.43 3.84 12.86
N MET A 274 -8.31 3.03 13.45
CA MET A 274 -9.50 3.52 14.17
C MET A 274 -9.13 4.42 15.35
N ILE A 275 -8.16 4.00 16.17
CA ILE A 275 -7.66 4.80 17.30
C ILE A 275 -7.06 6.11 16.81
N ALA A 276 -6.24 6.08 15.75
CA ALA A 276 -5.65 7.29 15.17
C ALA A 276 -6.72 8.25 14.65
N TYR A 277 -7.77 7.73 14.02
CA TYR A 277 -8.92 8.50 13.54
C TYR A 277 -9.70 9.14 14.68
N ASP A 278 -9.98 8.40 15.76
CA ASP A 278 -10.65 8.91 16.96
C ASP A 278 -9.85 10.04 17.65
N GLU A 279 -8.51 9.98 17.58
CA GLU A 279 -7.58 11.02 18.04
C GLU A 279 -7.44 12.20 17.06
N GLY A 280 -8.15 12.14 15.92
CA GLY A 280 -8.24 13.19 14.92
C GLY A 280 -7.06 13.24 13.94
N TYR A 281 -6.46 12.08 13.63
CA TYR A 281 -5.46 11.92 12.58
C TYR A 281 -6.07 11.21 11.35
N ASN A 282 -5.51 11.46 10.16
CA ASN A 282 -5.95 10.85 8.88
C ASN A 282 -4.80 10.18 8.11
#